data_AF-H3CED5-F1
#
_entry.id   AF-H3CED5-F1
#
_cell.length_a   1.000
_cell.length_b   1.000
_cell.length_c   1.000
_cell.angle_alpha   90.00
_cell.angle_beta   90.00
_cell.angle_gamma   90.00
#
_symmetry.space_group_name_H-M   'P 1'
#
loop_
_entity.id
_entity.type
_entity.pdbx_description
1 polymer ?
#
loop_
_entity_poly.entity_id
_entity_poly.type
_entity_poly.pdbx_seq_one_letter_code
_entity_poly.pdbx_strand_id
1 'polypeptide(L)'
;LHPGLQVLATASHYWPLDAVEGIHELWDQIGNRPDIVEGMVNKGIFLDGDNGGTFLHFGSYQNSCISDPTLCGPEAGITFSFFWKNHETESRFAVASGGKVISNGFSVYTNTFGGYVEFYTRGNNHRWKANIKVPGPYWTHILFTWTKTDGLKVFINGTFTTGDATGGNVSESYGDPYPDLLIGTGNNKAYGHYVTGAFDEFVIWERALSPKEISLYYRAATGQALPSTTAAVVNEVTSTTPTFRSTEMSPPGVPSQPEEVRSSQDPHSVLGFLTELPNKTIPHNTASNLTQTFLRSVEEVLSSPVAPEQSTAVASGLIGTVDRVMEHMVKNLEPSPNSLISLGGTSFVADYSLMKFPQKYNLLHYRFPTEGKNYISVPGEALAMKSQTTIVGLYYHNMHGYYREISPVKTRISKAADFKDHKIQVASCLISLKVEPSPALSSSLLGGPLIKIVLTHMLVS
;
A
#
# COMPACT_ATOMS: atom_id res chain seq x y z
N LEU A 1 8.05 -18.36 5.35
CA LEU A 1 6.70 -17.96 4.87
C LEU A 1 6.32 -18.97 3.80
N HIS A 2 5.04 -19.37 3.71
CA HIS A 2 4.57 -20.12 2.56
C HIS A 2 4.90 -19.32 1.28
N PRO A 3 5.54 -19.90 0.24
CA PRO A 3 5.97 -19.15 -0.94
C PRO A 3 4.85 -18.34 -1.61
N GLY A 4 3.60 -18.83 -1.58
CA GLY A 4 2.45 -18.05 -2.09
C GLY A 4 2.10 -16.80 -1.26
N LEU A 5 2.35 -16.81 0.06
CA LEU A 5 2.18 -15.61 0.89
C LEU A 5 3.27 -14.57 0.62
N GLN A 6 4.45 -14.99 0.12
CA GLN A 6 5.46 -14.04 -0.36
C GLN A 6 5.02 -13.35 -1.64
N VAL A 7 4.31 -14.06 -2.53
CA VAL A 7 3.71 -13.45 -3.73
C VAL A 7 2.65 -12.41 -3.32
N LEU A 8 1.76 -12.76 -2.40
CA LEU A 8 0.74 -11.83 -1.87
C LEU A 8 1.38 -10.60 -1.20
N ALA A 9 2.48 -10.76 -0.46
CA ALA A 9 3.19 -9.64 0.16
C ALA A 9 3.78 -8.63 -0.84
N THR A 10 3.88 -8.99 -2.12
CA THR A 10 4.29 -8.07 -3.19
C THR A 10 3.12 -7.36 -3.87
N ALA A 11 1.88 -7.61 -3.43
CA ALA A 11 0.70 -6.94 -3.93
C ALA A 11 0.78 -5.44 -3.65
N SER A 12 0.40 -4.63 -4.63
CA SER A 12 0.24 -3.19 -4.41
C SER A 12 -1.01 -2.91 -3.60
N HIS A 13 -2.06 -3.73 -3.79
CA HIS A 13 -3.33 -3.58 -3.08
C HIS A 13 -3.92 -4.96 -2.77
N TYR A 14 -4.58 -5.03 -1.62
CA TYR A 14 -5.22 -6.24 -1.14
C TYR A 14 -6.42 -5.90 -0.26
N TRP A 15 -7.58 -6.45 -0.62
CA TRP A 15 -8.81 -6.37 0.15
C TRP A 15 -9.27 -7.80 0.48
N PRO A 16 -9.12 -8.24 1.75
CA PRO A 16 -9.57 -9.56 2.18
C PRO A 16 -11.09 -9.69 2.20
N LEU A 17 -11.84 -8.58 2.20
CA LEU A 17 -13.31 -8.58 2.25
C LEU A 17 -13.94 -9.27 3.48
N ASP A 18 -13.13 -9.52 4.52
CA ASP A 18 -13.53 -10.15 5.77
C ASP A 18 -14.46 -9.29 6.66
N ALA A 19 -14.47 -7.98 6.42
CA ALA A 19 -15.34 -7.02 7.07
C ALA A 19 -15.67 -5.86 6.11
N VAL A 20 -16.89 -5.34 6.24
CA VAL A 20 -17.35 -4.12 5.55
C VAL A 20 -17.12 -2.85 6.39
N GLU A 21 -16.66 -2.98 7.63
CA GLU A 21 -16.30 -1.84 8.48
C GLU A 21 -14.97 -1.22 8.05
N GLY A 22 -14.97 0.07 7.74
CA GLY A 22 -13.78 0.82 7.30
C GLY A 22 -13.57 0.89 5.79
N ILE A 23 -14.39 0.18 5.00
CA ILE A 23 -14.48 0.37 3.55
C ILE A 23 -15.68 1.29 3.31
N HIS A 24 -15.42 2.60 3.31
CA HIS A 24 -16.44 3.65 3.21
C HIS A 24 -17.20 3.63 1.88
N GLU A 25 -16.77 2.77 0.96
CA GLU A 25 -17.17 2.76 -0.43
C GLU A 25 -18.04 1.55 -0.83
N LEU A 26 -18.14 0.53 0.04
CA LEU A 26 -19.05 -0.62 -0.14
C LEU A 26 -20.50 -0.28 0.27
N TRP A 27 -21.20 0.42 -0.62
CA TRP A 27 -22.63 0.71 -0.49
C TRP A 27 -23.37 0.26 -1.76
N ASP A 28 -24.58 -0.25 -1.62
CA ASP A 28 -25.51 -0.41 -2.74
C ASP A 28 -26.07 0.95 -3.19
N GLN A 29 -26.85 0.98 -4.27
CA GLN A 29 -27.45 2.23 -4.79
C GLN A 29 -28.48 2.90 -3.86
N ILE A 30 -28.90 2.19 -2.80
CA ILE A 30 -29.92 2.60 -1.83
C ILE A 30 -29.27 3.00 -0.49
N GLY A 31 -27.97 2.71 -0.32
CA GLY A 31 -27.18 3.04 0.85
C GLY A 31 -27.07 1.91 1.90
N ASN A 32 -27.30 0.65 1.54
CA ASN A 32 -27.04 -0.48 2.42
C ASN A 32 -25.63 -1.05 2.21
N ARG A 33 -25.09 -1.67 3.25
CA ARG A 33 -23.83 -2.43 3.16
C ARG A 33 -24.10 -3.83 2.62
N PRO A 34 -23.18 -4.40 1.82
CA PRO A 34 -23.32 -5.77 1.37
C PRO A 34 -23.26 -6.76 2.55
N ASP A 35 -23.96 -7.88 2.39
CA ASP A 35 -24.00 -8.93 3.40
C ASP A 35 -22.65 -9.64 3.50
N ILE A 36 -22.26 -9.99 4.72
CA ILE A 36 -21.08 -10.83 4.97
C ILE A 36 -21.50 -12.30 4.87
N VAL A 37 -20.80 -13.06 4.05
CA VAL A 37 -21.02 -14.51 3.85
C VAL A 37 -19.74 -15.30 4.11
N GLU A 38 -19.84 -16.63 4.14
CA GLU A 38 -18.67 -17.50 4.16
C GLU A 38 -17.83 -17.29 2.89
N GLY A 39 -16.57 -16.87 3.07
CA GLY A 39 -15.62 -16.58 2.01
C GLY A 39 -14.92 -17.82 1.47
N MET A 40 -14.12 -17.65 0.43
CA MET A 40 -13.10 -18.65 0.07
C MET A 40 -12.06 -18.75 1.17
N VAL A 41 -11.69 -17.60 1.74
CA VAL A 41 -10.88 -17.52 2.94
C VAL A 41 -11.66 -16.72 3.96
N ASN A 42 -12.07 -17.39 5.04
CA ASN A 42 -12.83 -16.80 6.14
C ASN A 42 -14.20 -16.25 5.72
N LYS A 43 -14.32 -14.95 5.45
CA LYS A 43 -15.55 -14.27 5.08
C LYS A 43 -15.36 -13.57 3.74
N GLY A 44 -16.46 -13.44 3.01
CA GLY A 44 -16.54 -12.62 1.81
C GLY A 44 -17.75 -11.70 1.87
N ILE A 45 -17.94 -10.95 0.80
CA ILE A 45 -19.15 -10.13 0.62
C ILE A 45 -20.09 -10.81 -0.35
N PHE A 46 -21.39 -10.69 -0.10
CA PHE A 46 -22.45 -11.08 -1.01
C PHE A 46 -23.11 -9.84 -1.58
N LEU A 47 -23.26 -9.85 -2.91
CA LEU A 47 -23.86 -8.77 -3.66
C LEU A 47 -25.16 -9.27 -4.27
N ASP A 48 -26.25 -8.57 -3.96
CA ASP A 48 -27.57 -8.80 -4.51
C ASP A 48 -27.79 -7.92 -5.74
N GLY A 49 -27.88 -8.55 -6.92
CA GLY A 49 -28.00 -7.89 -8.20
C GLY A 49 -29.33 -7.13 -8.40
N ASP A 50 -30.34 -7.44 -7.59
CA ASP A 50 -31.65 -6.80 -7.65
C ASP A 50 -31.67 -5.41 -6.94
N ASN A 51 -30.68 -5.11 -6.09
CA ASN A 51 -30.59 -3.85 -5.31
C ASN A 51 -29.58 -2.83 -5.87
N GLY A 52 -29.09 -3.05 -7.10
CA GLY A 52 -28.14 -2.16 -7.77
C GLY A 52 -26.67 -2.53 -7.55
N GLY A 53 -25.75 -1.68 -8.02
CA GLY A 53 -24.32 -1.98 -8.02
C GLY A 53 -23.62 -1.64 -6.71
N THR A 54 -22.62 -2.45 -6.33
CA THR A 54 -21.73 -2.14 -5.20
C THR A 54 -20.40 -1.61 -5.72
N PHE A 55 -19.96 -0.47 -5.19
CA PHE A 55 -18.73 0.17 -5.59
C PHE A 55 -17.58 -0.26 -4.67
N LEU A 56 -16.44 -0.60 -5.24
CA LEU A 56 -15.18 -0.61 -4.53
C LEU A 56 -14.38 0.53 -5.14
N HIS A 57 -14.61 1.73 -4.60
CA HIS A 57 -13.95 2.93 -5.09
C HIS A 57 -12.44 2.76 -4.91
N PHE A 58 -11.70 2.93 -6.00
CA PHE A 58 -10.24 3.06 -5.93
C PHE A 58 -9.83 4.42 -5.33
N GLY A 59 -10.78 5.24 -4.88
CA GLY A 59 -10.56 6.54 -4.26
C GLY A 59 -9.54 7.38 -5.03
N SER A 60 -8.37 7.52 -4.43
CA SER A 60 -7.24 8.39 -4.73
C SER A 60 -6.50 8.29 -6.08
N TYR A 61 -6.67 7.21 -6.84
CA TYR A 61 -5.67 6.80 -7.84
C TYR A 61 -5.93 7.31 -9.26
N GLN A 62 -6.55 8.48 -9.44
CA GLN A 62 -6.55 9.17 -10.72
C GLN A 62 -5.09 9.37 -11.19
N ASN A 63 -4.74 8.81 -12.36
CA ASN A 63 -3.40 8.85 -12.98
C ASN A 63 -2.34 7.89 -12.40
N SER A 64 -2.73 6.71 -11.88
CA SER A 64 -1.78 5.59 -11.63
C SER A 64 -1.94 4.46 -12.65
N CYS A 65 -0.96 3.55 -12.75
CA CYS A 65 -0.99 2.35 -13.60
C CYS A 65 -2.26 1.50 -13.44
N ILE A 66 -2.87 1.49 -12.25
CA ILE A 66 -4.12 0.77 -11.97
C ILE A 66 -5.32 1.45 -12.64
N SER A 67 -5.33 2.79 -12.68
CA SER A 67 -6.38 3.58 -13.32
C SER A 67 -6.17 3.76 -14.81
N ASP A 68 -4.93 3.80 -15.28
CA ASP A 68 -4.54 3.95 -16.67
C ASP A 68 -3.32 3.06 -16.93
N PRO A 69 -3.52 1.87 -17.53
CA PRO A 69 -2.44 0.95 -17.80
C PRO A 69 -1.38 1.47 -18.78
N THR A 70 -1.64 2.57 -19.48
CA THR A 70 -0.63 3.23 -20.31
C THR A 70 0.46 3.93 -19.47
N LEU A 71 0.19 4.18 -18.19
CA LEU A 71 1.11 4.76 -17.22
C LEU A 71 1.98 3.72 -16.51
N CYS A 72 1.75 2.42 -16.74
CA CYS A 72 2.65 1.38 -16.26
C CYS A 72 4.02 1.55 -16.93
N GLY A 73 5.11 1.38 -16.18
CA GLY A 73 6.48 1.45 -16.72
C GLY A 73 6.68 0.52 -17.94
N PRO A 74 7.70 0.76 -18.78
CA PRO A 74 7.85 0.09 -20.08
C PRO A 74 7.96 -1.45 -20.03
N GLU A 75 8.38 -2.03 -18.89
CA GLU A 75 8.38 -3.47 -18.61
C GLU A 75 7.35 -3.88 -17.54
N ALA A 76 6.59 -2.92 -16.99
CA ALA A 76 5.62 -3.16 -15.95
C ALA A 76 4.28 -3.58 -16.58
N GLY A 77 3.81 -4.77 -16.17
CA GLY A 77 2.45 -5.22 -16.44
C GLY A 77 1.51 -4.94 -15.27
N ILE A 78 0.35 -5.55 -15.32
CA ILE A 78 -0.60 -5.55 -14.19
C ILE A 78 -1.17 -6.95 -13.99
N THR A 79 -1.49 -7.29 -12.75
CA THR A 79 -2.21 -8.51 -12.40
C THR A 79 -3.37 -8.16 -11.50
N PHE A 80 -4.55 -8.69 -11.84
CA PHE A 80 -5.76 -8.61 -11.03
C PHE A 80 -6.18 -10.02 -10.62
N SER A 81 -6.62 -10.16 -9.37
CA SER A 81 -7.07 -11.43 -8.80
C SER A 81 -8.26 -11.21 -7.89
N PHE A 82 -9.24 -12.11 -7.94
CA PHE A 82 -10.32 -12.22 -6.97
C PHE A 82 -10.97 -13.60 -7.03
N PHE A 83 -11.70 -13.96 -5.98
CA PHE A 83 -12.56 -15.14 -5.98
C PHE A 83 -14.00 -14.72 -6.22
N TRP A 84 -14.70 -15.50 -7.04
CA TRP A 84 -16.10 -15.29 -7.38
C TRP A 84 -16.86 -16.61 -7.26
N LYS A 85 -17.93 -16.59 -6.47
CA LYS A 85 -18.95 -17.64 -6.40
C LYS A 85 -20.26 -17.09 -6.95
N ASN A 86 -20.74 -17.65 -8.06
CA ASN A 86 -22.01 -17.23 -8.63
C ASN A 86 -23.18 -17.88 -7.86
N HIS A 87 -24.24 -17.13 -7.55
CA HIS A 87 -25.37 -17.64 -6.78
C HIS A 87 -26.62 -17.88 -7.64
N GLU A 88 -26.58 -17.52 -8.93
CA GLU A 88 -27.71 -17.76 -9.84
C GLU A 88 -27.70 -19.19 -10.39
N THR A 89 -28.78 -19.94 -10.13
CA THR A 89 -28.95 -21.34 -10.57
C THR A 89 -29.60 -21.45 -11.95
N GLU A 90 -30.32 -20.43 -12.43
CA GLU A 90 -30.97 -20.38 -13.74
C GLU A 90 -30.90 -18.97 -14.34
N SER A 91 -30.79 -18.89 -15.67
CA SER A 91 -30.77 -17.63 -16.41
C SER A 91 -32.16 -16.99 -16.35
N ARG A 92 -32.35 -15.94 -15.57
CA ARG A 92 -33.59 -15.17 -15.63
C ARG A 92 -33.62 -14.20 -16.81
N PHE A 93 -32.65 -14.27 -17.76
CA PHE A 93 -32.32 -13.10 -18.57
C PHE A 93 -31.97 -13.33 -20.05
N ALA A 94 -32.10 -12.25 -20.84
CA ALA A 94 -31.65 -12.16 -22.22
C ALA A 94 -30.10 -12.28 -22.31
N VAL A 95 -29.57 -12.66 -23.48
CA VAL A 95 -28.14 -12.93 -23.74
C VAL A 95 -27.19 -11.77 -23.35
N ALA A 96 -27.70 -10.54 -23.25
CA ALA A 96 -26.96 -9.32 -22.90
C ALA A 96 -26.87 -8.99 -21.40
N SER A 97 -27.49 -9.80 -20.54
CA SER A 97 -27.60 -9.59 -19.09
C SER A 97 -26.69 -10.59 -18.37
N GLY A 98 -25.81 -10.08 -17.53
CA GLY A 98 -24.79 -10.85 -16.85
C GLY A 98 -24.03 -10.02 -15.84
N GLY A 99 -23.40 -10.72 -14.91
CA GLY A 99 -22.62 -10.13 -13.86
C GLY A 99 -21.34 -9.46 -14.34
N LYS A 100 -20.99 -8.28 -13.78
CA LYS A 100 -19.81 -7.50 -14.16
C LYS A 100 -18.97 -7.07 -12.96
N VAL A 101 -17.66 -7.25 -13.08
CA VAL A 101 -16.62 -6.58 -12.29
C VAL A 101 -15.90 -5.63 -13.24
N ILE A 102 -16.03 -4.32 -13.05
CA ILE A 102 -15.54 -3.30 -13.98
C ILE A 102 -14.56 -2.40 -13.26
N SER A 103 -13.49 -1.98 -13.94
CA SER A 103 -12.58 -0.92 -13.53
C SER A 103 -12.31 -0.02 -14.75
N ASN A 104 -11.60 1.10 -14.56
CA ASN A 104 -11.20 1.99 -15.66
C ASN A 104 -10.29 1.31 -16.72
N GLY A 105 -9.71 0.15 -16.43
CA GLY A 105 -8.79 -0.56 -17.34
C GLY A 105 -9.20 -1.99 -17.73
N PHE A 106 -10.26 -2.54 -17.12
CA PHE A 106 -10.70 -3.90 -17.41
C PHE A 106 -12.17 -4.14 -17.08
N SER A 107 -12.74 -5.20 -17.64
CA SER A 107 -14.08 -5.69 -17.33
C SER A 107 -14.10 -7.21 -17.32
N VAL A 108 -14.53 -7.83 -16.23
CA VAL A 108 -14.87 -9.26 -16.18
C VAL A 108 -16.39 -9.39 -16.23
N TYR A 109 -16.90 -10.10 -17.23
CA TYR A 109 -18.32 -10.36 -17.42
C TYR A 109 -18.60 -11.85 -17.35
N THR A 110 -19.70 -12.25 -16.73
CA THR A 110 -20.21 -13.62 -16.79
C THR A 110 -21.73 -13.63 -16.87
N ASN A 111 -22.31 -14.55 -17.63
CA ASN A 111 -23.72 -14.90 -17.57
C ASN A 111 -23.87 -16.41 -17.63
N THR A 112 -25.10 -16.91 -17.65
CA THR A 112 -25.37 -18.37 -17.72
C THR A 112 -24.89 -19.07 -18.98
N PHE A 113 -24.54 -18.32 -20.04
CA PHE A 113 -24.11 -18.88 -21.33
C PHE A 113 -22.59 -18.82 -21.54
N GLY A 114 -21.90 -17.91 -20.85
CA GLY A 114 -20.47 -17.72 -20.98
C GLY A 114 -19.97 -16.49 -20.24
N GLY A 115 -18.66 -16.32 -20.16
CA GLY A 115 -18.06 -15.11 -19.63
C GLY A 115 -16.91 -14.61 -20.49
N TYR A 116 -16.42 -13.43 -20.19
CA TYR A 116 -15.20 -12.90 -20.78
C TYR A 116 -14.46 -11.99 -19.81
N VAL A 117 -13.16 -11.87 -20.01
CA VAL A 117 -12.32 -10.83 -19.43
C VAL A 117 -11.91 -9.90 -20.57
N GLU A 118 -12.14 -8.62 -20.39
CA GLU A 118 -11.69 -7.55 -21.28
C GLU A 118 -10.67 -6.69 -20.54
N PHE A 119 -9.65 -6.26 -21.27
CA PHE A 119 -8.68 -5.25 -20.83
C PHE A 119 -8.61 -4.16 -21.89
N TYR A 120 -8.59 -2.89 -21.50
CA TYR A 120 -8.55 -1.79 -22.44
C TYR A 120 -7.67 -0.64 -21.97
N THR A 121 -7.05 0.04 -22.93
CA THR A 121 -6.18 1.20 -22.70
C THR A 121 -6.85 2.46 -23.24
N ARG A 122 -7.24 3.36 -22.34
CA ARG A 122 -7.90 4.62 -22.70
C ARG A 122 -6.84 5.59 -23.23
N GLY A 123 -6.97 6.03 -24.48
CA GLY A 123 -5.99 6.89 -25.16
C GLY A 123 -5.24 6.21 -26.32
N ASN A 124 -5.16 4.88 -26.34
CA ASN A 124 -4.58 4.11 -27.45
C ASN A 124 -5.62 3.30 -28.24
N ASN A 125 -6.91 3.43 -27.90
CA ASN A 125 -8.03 2.82 -28.62
C ASN A 125 -7.86 1.30 -28.79
N HIS A 126 -7.32 0.63 -27.78
CA HIS A 126 -6.93 -0.77 -27.88
C HIS A 126 -7.56 -1.62 -26.78
N ARG A 127 -8.05 -2.80 -27.16
CA ARG A 127 -8.80 -3.72 -26.32
C ARG A 127 -8.34 -5.15 -26.54
N TRP A 128 -8.12 -5.88 -25.46
CA TRP A 128 -7.89 -7.32 -25.44
C TRP A 128 -9.11 -8.02 -24.84
N LYS A 129 -9.53 -9.15 -25.42
CA LYS A 129 -10.69 -9.91 -24.95
C LYS A 129 -10.43 -11.41 -24.95
N ALA A 130 -10.66 -12.04 -23.81
CA ALA A 130 -10.55 -13.48 -23.67
C ALA A 130 -11.83 -14.09 -23.08
N ASN A 131 -12.40 -15.09 -23.73
CA ASN A 131 -13.64 -15.73 -23.28
C ASN A 131 -13.34 -16.79 -22.21
N ILE A 132 -14.08 -16.75 -21.11
CA ILE A 132 -13.95 -17.68 -19.98
C ILE A 132 -15.23 -18.50 -19.82
N LYS A 133 -15.09 -19.66 -19.18
CA LYS A 133 -16.25 -20.41 -18.69
C LYS A 133 -16.83 -19.72 -17.46
N VAL A 134 -18.15 -19.85 -17.31
CA VAL A 134 -18.92 -19.22 -16.23
C VAL A 134 -18.48 -19.79 -14.87
N PRO A 135 -18.25 -18.94 -13.84
CA PRO A 135 -18.14 -19.38 -12.46
C PRO A 135 -19.43 -20.10 -12.06
N GLY A 136 -19.33 -21.35 -11.63
CA GLY A 136 -20.47 -22.12 -11.13
C GLY A 136 -20.87 -21.71 -9.71
N PRO A 137 -21.68 -22.53 -9.00
CA PRO A 137 -22.06 -22.29 -7.59
C PRO A 137 -20.90 -22.46 -6.59
N TYR A 138 -19.67 -22.63 -7.08
CA TYR A 138 -18.46 -22.84 -6.29
C TYR A 138 -17.50 -21.66 -6.45
N TRP A 139 -16.72 -21.41 -5.40
CA TRP A 139 -15.65 -20.41 -5.43
C TRP A 139 -14.70 -20.69 -6.58
N THR A 140 -14.63 -19.74 -7.50
CA THR A 140 -13.76 -19.78 -8.67
C THR A 140 -12.76 -18.64 -8.57
N HIS A 141 -11.48 -18.98 -8.59
CA HIS A 141 -10.42 -17.98 -8.65
C HIS A 141 -10.27 -17.47 -10.07
N ILE A 142 -10.48 -16.17 -10.26
CA ILE A 142 -10.27 -15.49 -11.53
C ILE A 142 -9.06 -14.57 -11.36
N LEU A 143 -8.02 -14.82 -12.16
CA LEU A 143 -6.83 -13.99 -12.21
C LEU A 143 -6.50 -13.69 -13.66
N PHE A 144 -6.14 -12.46 -13.97
CA PHE A 144 -5.63 -12.12 -15.29
C PHE A 144 -4.45 -11.17 -15.20
N THR A 145 -3.52 -11.34 -16.14
CA THR A 145 -2.33 -10.52 -16.29
C THR A 145 -2.38 -9.79 -17.62
N TRP A 146 -1.85 -8.58 -17.67
CA TRP A 146 -1.65 -7.88 -18.93
C TRP A 146 -0.27 -7.25 -19.00
N THR A 147 0.38 -7.36 -20.16
CA THR A 147 1.53 -6.54 -20.54
C THR A 147 1.36 -6.05 -21.98
N LYS A 148 2.09 -4.99 -22.35
CA LYS A 148 2.10 -4.49 -23.72
C LYS A 148 2.66 -5.52 -24.73
N THR A 149 3.58 -6.39 -24.31
CA THR A 149 4.24 -7.38 -25.17
C THR A 149 3.46 -8.68 -25.31
N ASP A 150 2.83 -9.13 -24.21
CA ASP A 150 2.23 -10.45 -24.11
C ASP A 150 0.70 -10.42 -24.20
N GLY A 151 0.12 -9.22 -24.18
CA GLY A 151 -1.31 -9.00 -24.15
C GLY A 151 -1.97 -9.52 -22.86
N LEU A 152 -3.26 -9.82 -22.96
CA LEU A 152 -4.08 -10.34 -21.87
C LEU A 152 -3.88 -11.86 -21.73
N LYS A 153 -3.65 -12.33 -20.51
CA LYS A 153 -3.67 -13.77 -20.16
C LYS A 153 -4.59 -13.97 -18.96
N VAL A 154 -5.47 -14.97 -19.05
CA VAL A 154 -6.46 -15.29 -18.02
C VAL A 154 -6.20 -16.68 -17.46
N PHE A 155 -6.24 -16.74 -16.13
CA PHE A 155 -5.99 -17.91 -15.32
C PHE A 155 -7.24 -18.17 -14.47
N ILE A 156 -7.73 -19.41 -14.51
CA ILE A 156 -8.84 -19.87 -13.69
C ILE A 156 -8.29 -20.93 -12.74
N ASN A 157 -8.56 -20.78 -11.43
CA ASN A 157 -8.10 -21.71 -10.40
C ASN A 157 -6.59 -21.96 -10.46
N GLY A 158 -5.81 -20.89 -10.64
CA GLY A 158 -4.36 -20.94 -10.74
C GLY A 158 -3.79 -21.53 -12.05
N THR A 159 -4.62 -21.85 -13.04
CA THR A 159 -4.20 -22.47 -14.31
C THR A 159 -4.49 -21.58 -15.52
N PHE A 160 -3.52 -21.45 -16.44
CA PHE A 160 -3.72 -20.70 -17.67
C PHE A 160 -4.87 -21.30 -18.49
N THR A 161 -5.85 -20.48 -18.85
CA THR A 161 -7.06 -20.92 -19.55
C THR A 161 -7.12 -20.36 -20.96
N THR A 162 -6.91 -19.04 -21.11
CA THR A 162 -7.04 -18.35 -22.39
C THR A 162 -6.33 -17.01 -22.35
N GLY A 163 -6.20 -16.33 -23.48
CA GLY A 163 -5.61 -15.01 -23.57
C GLY A 163 -5.83 -14.40 -24.94
N ASP A 164 -5.46 -13.14 -25.05
CA ASP A 164 -5.45 -12.37 -26.28
C ASP A 164 -4.10 -11.64 -26.34
N ALA A 165 -3.21 -12.09 -27.22
CA ALA A 165 -1.85 -11.57 -27.31
C ALA A 165 -1.77 -10.25 -28.08
N THR A 166 -2.68 -10.03 -29.03
CA THR A 166 -2.59 -8.92 -29.98
C THR A 166 -3.55 -7.80 -29.67
N GLY A 167 -4.75 -8.12 -29.18
CA GLY A 167 -5.83 -7.16 -29.02
C GLY A 167 -6.37 -6.66 -30.37
N GLY A 168 -7.25 -5.67 -30.30
CA GLY A 168 -7.84 -5.01 -31.46
C GLY A 168 -8.26 -3.58 -31.17
N ASN A 169 -8.41 -2.79 -32.25
CA ASN A 169 -8.78 -1.39 -32.15
C ASN A 169 -10.27 -1.23 -31.80
N VAL A 170 -10.58 -0.21 -30.99
CA VAL A 170 -11.92 0.18 -30.56
C VAL A 170 -12.13 1.69 -30.68
N SER A 171 -13.37 2.17 -30.60
CA SER A 171 -13.64 3.60 -30.58
C SER A 171 -13.10 4.25 -29.30
N GLU A 172 -12.79 5.55 -29.36
CA GLU A 172 -12.34 6.34 -28.20
C GLU A 172 -13.35 6.34 -27.03
N SER A 173 -14.63 6.11 -27.34
CA SER A 173 -15.72 6.01 -26.38
C SER A 173 -15.96 4.59 -25.84
N TYR A 174 -15.09 3.61 -26.17
CA TYR A 174 -15.26 2.23 -25.72
C TYR A 174 -14.72 2.03 -24.30
N GLY A 175 -15.49 1.31 -23.48
CA GLY A 175 -15.18 1.08 -22.06
C GLY A 175 -16.06 1.92 -21.14
N ASP A 176 -16.05 1.59 -19.86
CA ASP A 176 -16.82 2.29 -18.85
C ASP A 176 -16.07 3.57 -18.40
N PRO A 177 -16.71 4.76 -18.37
CA PRO A 177 -16.02 6.00 -17.99
C PRO A 177 -15.67 6.11 -16.50
N TYR A 178 -16.20 5.25 -15.63
CA TYR A 178 -16.01 5.34 -14.19
C TYR A 178 -14.65 4.76 -13.72
N PRO A 179 -13.89 5.49 -12.87
CA PRO A 179 -12.54 5.09 -12.45
C PRO A 179 -12.50 3.97 -11.41
N ASP A 180 -13.66 3.54 -10.89
CA ASP A 180 -13.80 2.70 -9.72
C ASP A 180 -13.95 1.22 -10.06
N LEU A 181 -13.57 0.32 -9.13
CA LEU A 181 -13.90 -1.09 -9.25
C LEU A 181 -15.39 -1.25 -8.94
N LEU A 182 -16.22 -1.16 -9.97
CA LEU A 182 -17.62 -1.47 -9.84
C LEU A 182 -17.80 -2.99 -9.83
N ILE A 183 -18.21 -3.52 -8.69
CA ILE A 183 -18.79 -4.86 -8.62
C ILE A 183 -20.30 -4.66 -8.64
N GLY A 184 -20.83 -4.36 -9.84
CA GLY A 184 -22.18 -3.83 -9.92
C GLY A 184 -22.62 -3.19 -11.24
N THR A 185 -23.84 -2.66 -11.21
CA THR A 185 -24.75 -2.42 -12.34
C THR A 185 -24.45 -1.14 -13.13
N GLY A 186 -24.44 -1.23 -14.46
CA GLY A 186 -24.34 -0.06 -15.34
C GLY A 186 -25.59 0.84 -15.36
N ASN A 187 -25.43 2.08 -15.81
CA ASN A 187 -26.36 3.20 -15.58
C ASN A 187 -27.70 3.21 -16.36
N ASN A 188 -28.14 2.12 -17.00
CA ASN A 188 -29.28 2.19 -17.93
C ASN A 188 -30.41 1.20 -17.61
N LYS A 189 -31.55 1.74 -17.15
CA LYS A 189 -32.75 1.04 -16.66
C LYS A 189 -33.50 0.20 -17.71
N ALA A 190 -33.08 0.20 -18.97
CA ALA A 190 -33.79 -0.49 -20.05
C ALA A 190 -33.51 -2.00 -20.13
N TYR A 191 -32.41 -2.49 -19.53
CA TYR A 191 -32.00 -3.91 -19.55
C TYR A 191 -31.32 -4.36 -18.24
N GLY A 192 -31.63 -3.70 -17.13
CA GLY A 192 -30.81 -3.73 -15.91
C GLY A 192 -31.11 -4.88 -14.95
N HIS A 193 -30.56 -6.07 -15.22
CA HIS A 193 -30.48 -7.16 -14.23
C HIS A 193 -29.06 -7.75 -14.20
N TYR A 194 -28.48 -7.89 -13.01
CA TYR A 194 -27.03 -7.95 -12.79
C TYR A 194 -26.62 -8.96 -11.71
N VAL A 195 -25.30 -9.14 -11.46
CA VAL A 195 -24.72 -10.24 -10.66
C VAL A 195 -25.44 -10.41 -9.32
N THR A 196 -25.93 -11.62 -9.06
CA THR A 196 -26.12 -12.10 -7.68
C THR A 196 -25.01 -13.09 -7.35
N GLY A 197 -24.08 -12.71 -6.47
CA GLY A 197 -22.89 -13.54 -6.22
C GLY A 197 -22.05 -13.08 -5.04
N ALA A 198 -21.22 -14.00 -4.56
CA ALA A 198 -20.26 -13.74 -3.50
C ALA A 198 -18.85 -13.52 -4.06
N PHE A 199 -18.12 -12.61 -3.41
CA PHE A 199 -16.77 -12.22 -3.77
C PHE A 199 -15.84 -12.24 -2.57
N ASP A 200 -14.57 -12.51 -2.83
CA ASP A 200 -13.54 -12.61 -1.80
C ASP A 200 -12.14 -12.32 -2.38
N GLU A 201 -11.19 -11.93 -1.53
CA GLU A 201 -9.75 -11.86 -1.82
C GLU A 201 -9.37 -11.03 -3.07
N PHE A 202 -9.75 -9.74 -3.11
CA PHE A 202 -9.34 -8.84 -4.19
C PHE A 202 -7.88 -8.44 -4.05
N VAL A 203 -7.07 -8.69 -5.09
CA VAL A 203 -5.64 -8.38 -5.09
C VAL A 203 -5.21 -7.76 -6.40
N ILE A 204 -4.31 -6.78 -6.32
CA ILE A 204 -3.68 -6.11 -7.45
C ILE A 204 -2.17 -6.13 -7.29
N TRP A 205 -1.46 -6.42 -8.38
CA TRP A 205 -0.02 -6.21 -8.49
C TRP A 205 0.28 -5.27 -9.66
N GLU A 206 1.11 -4.25 -9.44
CA GLU A 206 1.65 -3.38 -10.50
C GLU A 206 2.81 -4.06 -11.27
N ARG A 207 2.63 -5.35 -11.57
CA ARG A 207 3.47 -6.18 -12.43
C ARG A 207 2.67 -7.37 -12.94
N ALA A 208 3.07 -7.95 -14.06
CA ALA A 208 2.54 -9.24 -14.49
C ALA A 208 3.18 -10.36 -13.67
N LEU A 209 2.37 -11.16 -12.96
CA LEU A 209 2.85 -12.34 -12.25
C LEU A 209 3.20 -13.46 -13.23
N SER A 210 4.26 -14.21 -12.93
CA SER A 210 4.59 -15.42 -13.67
C SER A 210 3.61 -16.57 -13.36
N PRO A 211 3.43 -17.55 -14.26
CA PRO A 211 2.59 -18.73 -13.99
C PRO A 211 2.96 -19.47 -12.71
N LYS A 212 4.26 -19.49 -12.35
CA LYS A 212 4.75 -20.08 -11.11
C LYS A 212 4.26 -19.32 -9.88
N GLU A 213 4.35 -17.99 -9.89
CA GLU A 213 3.86 -17.14 -8.81
C GLU A 213 2.35 -17.25 -8.65
N ILE A 214 1.61 -17.28 -9.75
CA ILE A 214 0.15 -17.47 -9.78
C ILE A 214 -0.23 -18.81 -9.12
N SER A 215 0.45 -19.90 -9.50
CA SER A 215 0.21 -21.22 -8.90
C SER A 215 0.54 -21.23 -7.40
N LEU A 216 1.66 -20.60 -6.99
CA LEU A 216 2.03 -20.50 -5.58
C LEU A 216 0.99 -19.72 -4.76
N TYR A 217 0.53 -18.57 -5.29
CA TYR A 217 -0.50 -17.75 -4.66
C TYR A 217 -1.82 -18.52 -4.53
N TYR A 218 -2.33 -19.10 -5.63
CA TYR A 218 -3.60 -19.85 -5.62
C TYR A 218 -3.60 -20.99 -4.59
N ARG A 219 -2.50 -21.74 -4.51
CA ARG A 219 -2.35 -22.83 -3.53
C ARG A 219 -2.35 -22.31 -2.09
N ALA A 220 -1.72 -21.16 -1.85
CA ALA A 220 -1.72 -20.53 -0.53
C ALA A 220 -3.14 -20.08 -0.13
N ALA A 221 -3.84 -19.39 -1.04
CA ALA A 221 -5.19 -18.89 -0.82
C ALA A 221 -6.21 -20.03 -0.61
N THR A 222 -6.00 -21.18 -1.25
CA THR A 222 -6.90 -22.36 -1.14
C THR A 222 -6.51 -23.36 -0.06
N GLY A 223 -5.45 -23.09 0.71
CA GLY A 223 -4.96 -24.01 1.74
C GLY A 223 -4.35 -25.32 1.20
N GLN A 224 -3.99 -25.37 -0.09
CA GLN A 224 -3.36 -26.55 -0.70
C GLN A 224 -1.87 -26.63 -0.36
N ALA A 225 -1.47 -27.60 0.46
CA ALA A 225 -0.07 -27.84 0.82
C ALA A 225 0.81 -28.08 -0.42
N LEU A 226 2.03 -27.51 -0.43
CA LEU A 226 3.09 -27.87 -1.37
C LEU A 226 3.45 -29.36 -1.20
N PRO A 227 3.66 -30.17 -2.26
CA PRO A 227 4.33 -31.44 -2.09
C PRO A 227 5.71 -31.15 -1.51
N SER A 228 5.96 -31.63 -0.30
CA SER A 228 7.27 -31.59 0.33
C SER A 228 8.26 -32.35 -0.55
N THR A 229 9.01 -31.67 -1.40
CA THR A 229 10.28 -32.19 -1.89
C THR A 229 11.32 -32.02 -0.79
N THR A 230 11.18 -32.85 0.25
CA THR A 230 12.28 -33.18 1.16
C THR A 230 12.75 -34.59 0.79
N ALA A 231 13.49 -34.69 -0.32
CA ALA A 231 14.38 -35.82 -0.49
C ALA A 231 15.68 -35.45 0.23
N ALA A 232 15.85 -36.04 1.41
CA ALA A 232 17.09 -35.99 2.16
C ALA A 232 18.24 -36.52 1.31
N VAL A 233 19.29 -35.73 1.16
CA VAL A 233 20.63 -36.25 0.96
C VAL A 233 21.47 -35.67 2.09
N VAL A 234 21.52 -36.45 3.16
CA VAL A 234 22.55 -36.35 4.20
C VAL A 234 23.84 -36.81 3.55
N ASN A 235 24.85 -35.94 3.49
CA ASN A 235 26.24 -36.36 3.44
C ASN A 235 26.99 -35.59 4.51
N GLU A 236 27.19 -36.26 5.65
CA GLU A 236 28.25 -35.96 6.61
C GLU A 236 29.61 -36.06 5.89
N VAL A 237 30.48 -35.06 6.05
CA VAL A 237 31.93 -35.29 6.04
C VAL A 237 32.58 -34.45 7.13
N THR A 238 33.36 -35.17 7.93
CA THR A 238 34.01 -34.81 9.18
C THR A 238 35.23 -33.88 9.00
N SER A 239 35.43 -33.06 10.03
CA SER A 239 36.59 -32.23 10.40
C SER A 239 38.00 -32.74 10.03
N THR A 240 38.86 -31.81 9.58
CA THR A 240 40.24 -31.64 10.12
C THR A 240 40.73 -30.19 9.96
N THR A 241 41.15 -29.62 11.09
CA THR A 241 41.92 -28.37 11.25
C THR A 241 43.35 -28.53 10.71
N PRO A 242 44.08 -27.43 10.40
CA PRO A 242 45.10 -27.03 11.38
C PRO A 242 45.24 -25.52 11.62
N THR A 243 45.62 -25.28 12.87
CA THR A 243 46.13 -24.12 13.60
C THR A 243 47.13 -23.25 12.84
N PHE A 244 47.07 -21.91 12.99
CA PHE A 244 48.25 -21.08 13.21
C PHE A 244 47.92 -19.78 13.98
N ARG A 245 48.90 -19.38 14.80
CA ARG A 245 48.92 -18.45 15.93
C ARG A 245 48.76 -16.96 15.56
N SER A 246 48.24 -16.24 16.54
CA SER A 246 48.22 -14.78 16.76
C SER A 246 49.59 -14.18 17.12
N THR A 247 49.80 -12.91 16.77
CA THR A 247 50.69 -11.99 17.51
C THR A 247 50.26 -10.53 17.36
N GLU A 248 50.26 -9.81 18.49
CA GLU A 248 49.98 -8.38 18.71
C GLU A 248 51.07 -7.45 18.15
N MET A 249 50.70 -6.18 17.88
CA MET A 249 51.46 -4.97 18.31
C MET A 249 50.66 -3.68 18.02
N SER A 250 50.62 -2.72 18.96
CA SER A 250 50.14 -1.33 18.78
C SER A 250 51.32 -0.32 18.93
N PRO A 251 51.10 1.03 18.96
CA PRO A 251 51.14 2.04 17.88
C PRO A 251 52.37 3.01 18.09
N PRO A 252 52.54 4.24 17.48
CA PRO A 252 51.68 5.45 17.64
C PRO A 252 51.69 6.48 16.46
N GLY A 253 50.93 7.59 16.57
CA GLY A 253 51.20 8.84 15.82
C GLY A 253 50.01 9.79 15.61
N VAL A 254 49.88 10.82 16.46
CA VAL A 254 49.02 12.02 16.30
C VAL A 254 49.84 13.12 15.58
N PRO A 255 49.25 14.01 14.75
CA PRO A 255 49.03 15.38 15.22
C PRO A 255 47.71 16.07 14.80
N SER A 256 47.35 17.01 15.68
CA SER A 256 46.38 18.12 15.77
C SER A 256 45.90 18.91 14.54
N GLN A 257 44.70 19.51 14.73
CA GLN A 257 43.90 20.49 13.96
C GLN A 257 44.65 21.76 13.48
N PRO A 258 43.96 22.63 12.69
CA PRO A 258 43.34 23.81 13.33
C PRO A 258 41.89 24.11 12.89
N GLU A 259 41.16 24.75 13.81
CA GLU A 259 39.87 25.42 13.63
C GLU A 259 39.96 26.58 12.62
N GLU A 260 38.89 26.80 11.85
CA GLU A 260 38.63 28.09 11.21
C GLU A 260 37.18 28.51 11.47
N VAL A 261 37.04 29.52 12.33
CA VAL A 261 35.82 30.30 12.54
C VAL A 261 35.75 31.35 11.44
N ARG A 262 34.67 31.39 10.66
CA ARG A 262 34.21 32.62 9.98
C ARG A 262 32.71 32.60 9.65
N SER A 263 32.05 33.57 10.26
CA SER A 263 30.70 34.12 10.05
C SER A 263 30.31 34.35 8.58
N SER A 264 29.09 33.94 8.21
CA SER A 264 28.18 34.75 7.36
C SER A 264 26.76 34.14 7.34
N GLN A 265 25.75 34.99 7.57
CA GLN A 265 24.32 34.69 7.48
C GLN A 265 23.92 34.38 6.03
N ASP A 266 23.31 33.21 5.77
CA ASP A 266 22.49 32.94 4.57
C ASP A 266 21.64 31.65 4.80
N PRO A 267 20.44 31.49 4.18
CA PRO A 267 19.44 30.47 4.53
C PRO A 267 19.72 29.05 3.98
N HIS A 268 20.98 28.59 4.05
CA HIS A 268 21.43 27.28 3.58
C HIS A 268 21.35 26.14 4.62
N SER A 269 20.72 26.35 5.78
CA SER A 269 20.86 25.53 6.98
C SER A 269 20.32 24.08 6.91
N VAL A 270 19.19 23.81 6.25
CA VAL A 270 18.53 22.50 6.32
C VAL A 270 19.06 21.49 5.28
N LEU A 271 19.39 21.97 4.08
CA LEU A 271 19.96 21.14 3.00
C LEU A 271 21.42 20.76 3.26
N GLY A 272 22.19 21.65 3.91
CA GLY A 272 23.56 21.33 4.35
C GLY A 272 23.60 20.20 5.37
N PHE A 273 22.55 20.06 6.18
CA PHE A 273 22.45 18.96 7.16
C PHE A 273 22.46 17.59 6.47
N LEU A 274 21.78 17.43 5.33
CA LEU A 274 21.76 16.17 4.57
C LEU A 274 23.14 15.78 4.03
N THR A 275 23.98 16.76 3.68
CA THR A 275 25.34 16.51 3.17
C THR A 275 26.34 16.17 4.27
N GLU A 276 26.04 16.49 5.53
CA GLU A 276 26.89 16.26 6.69
C GLU A 276 26.50 15.00 7.50
N LEU A 277 25.41 14.32 7.11
CA LEU A 277 24.96 13.12 7.82
C LEU A 277 26.00 11.99 7.72
N PRO A 278 26.44 11.41 8.86
CA PRO A 278 27.37 10.29 8.84
C PRO A 278 26.72 9.07 8.16
N ASN A 279 27.38 8.51 7.15
CA ASN A 279 27.04 7.19 6.59
C ASN A 279 27.61 6.03 7.42
N LYS A 280 27.92 6.27 8.69
CA LYS A 280 28.52 5.32 9.63
C LYS A 280 27.64 5.20 10.87
N THR A 281 27.90 4.18 11.68
CA THR A 281 27.26 3.98 12.97
C THR A 281 27.30 5.24 13.83
N ILE A 282 26.14 5.68 14.32
CA ILE A 282 25.96 6.88 15.13
C ILE A 282 25.66 6.47 16.58
N PRO A 283 26.49 6.86 17.56
CA PRO A 283 26.22 6.63 18.98
C PRO A 283 24.91 7.30 19.41
N HIS A 284 24.20 6.72 20.38
CA HIS A 284 22.89 7.19 20.83
C HIS A 284 22.86 8.68 21.20
N ASN A 285 23.82 9.15 22.01
CA ASN A 285 23.93 10.56 22.40
C ASN A 285 24.15 11.49 21.19
N THR A 286 24.98 11.07 20.24
CA THR A 286 25.24 11.83 19.02
C THR A 286 23.99 11.91 18.15
N ALA A 287 23.26 10.81 17.98
CA ALA A 287 22.01 10.80 17.24
C ALA A 287 20.96 11.71 17.91
N SER A 288 20.90 11.73 19.24
CA SER A 288 19.98 12.60 19.99
C SER A 288 20.30 14.07 19.76
N ASN A 289 21.57 14.45 19.91
CA ASN A 289 22.03 15.82 19.70
C ASN A 289 21.83 16.28 18.25
N LEU A 290 22.15 15.44 17.27
CA LEU A 290 21.93 15.74 15.85
C LEU A 290 20.45 15.90 15.53
N THR A 291 19.59 15.04 16.06
CA THR A 291 18.13 15.10 15.86
C THR A 291 17.56 16.40 16.43
N GLN A 292 17.94 16.78 17.64
CA GLN A 292 17.51 18.03 18.26
C GLN A 292 18.02 19.26 17.50
N THR A 293 19.30 19.25 17.11
CA THR A 293 19.91 20.35 16.34
C THR A 293 19.21 20.52 15.00
N PHE A 294 18.95 19.42 14.28
CA PHE A 294 18.23 19.44 13.02
C PHE A 294 16.82 20.02 13.15
N LEU A 295 16.04 19.55 14.14
CA LEU A 295 14.68 20.05 14.35
C LEU A 295 14.66 21.53 14.74
N ARG A 296 15.69 22.02 15.45
CA ARG A 296 15.86 23.46 15.72
C ARG A 296 16.12 24.25 14.44
N SER A 297 16.96 23.75 13.52
CA SER A 297 17.15 24.39 12.22
C SER A 297 15.86 24.43 11.39
N VAL A 298 15.01 23.40 11.48
CA VAL A 298 13.68 23.41 10.85
C VAL A 298 12.79 24.47 11.49
N GLU A 299 12.79 24.62 12.82
CA GLU A 299 12.08 25.69 13.53
C GLU A 299 12.52 27.09 13.08
N GLU A 300 13.82 27.32 12.91
CA GLU A 300 14.36 28.60 12.43
C GLU A 300 13.84 28.94 11.02
N VAL A 301 13.77 27.96 10.11
CA VAL A 301 13.20 28.14 8.77
C VAL A 301 11.71 28.44 8.83
N LEU A 302 10.96 27.72 9.67
CA LEU A 302 9.51 27.94 9.83
C LEU A 302 9.17 29.30 10.47
N SER A 303 10.05 29.82 11.30
CA SER A 303 9.90 31.12 11.98
C SER A 303 10.36 32.30 11.13
N SER A 304 11.01 32.03 9.99
CA SER A 304 11.45 33.07 9.05
C SER A 304 10.24 33.72 8.36
N PRO A 305 10.24 35.05 8.14
CA PRO A 305 9.17 35.77 7.44
C PRO A 305 9.22 35.48 5.92
N VAL A 306 8.98 34.22 5.53
CA VAL A 306 8.80 33.82 4.13
C VAL A 306 7.38 34.16 3.71
N ALA A 307 7.24 34.86 2.59
CA ALA A 307 5.96 35.38 2.10
C ALA A 307 4.84 34.30 2.08
N PRO A 308 3.59 34.66 2.43
CA PRO A 308 2.48 33.70 2.62
C PRO A 308 2.22 32.75 1.45
N GLU A 309 2.51 33.18 0.22
CA GLU A 309 2.15 32.47 -1.01
C GLU A 309 2.94 31.17 -1.27
N GLN A 310 4.11 30.97 -0.65
CA GLN A 310 4.93 29.75 -0.83
C GLN A 310 4.93 28.81 0.38
N SER A 311 4.17 29.16 1.41
CA SER A 311 4.22 28.54 2.72
C SER A 311 3.91 27.02 2.72
N THR A 312 2.95 26.57 1.92
CA THR A 312 2.59 25.14 1.82
C THR A 312 3.67 24.30 1.13
N ALA A 313 4.31 24.82 0.08
CA ALA A 313 5.36 24.09 -0.65
C ALA A 313 6.62 23.94 0.22
N VAL A 314 6.98 25.00 0.94
CA VAL A 314 8.09 24.99 1.90
C VAL A 314 7.81 23.99 3.03
N ALA A 315 6.62 24.04 3.65
CA ALA A 315 6.24 23.09 4.69
C ALA A 315 6.27 21.63 4.20
N SER A 316 5.76 21.37 3.00
CA SER A 316 5.79 20.02 2.39
C SER A 316 7.22 19.52 2.13
N GLY A 317 8.10 20.40 1.63
CA GLY A 317 9.51 20.07 1.43
C GLY A 317 10.24 19.82 2.75
N LEU A 318 9.91 20.57 3.80
CA LEU A 318 10.47 20.37 5.14
C LEU A 318 10.02 19.05 5.76
N ILE A 319 8.73 18.68 5.66
CA ILE A 319 8.22 17.38 6.11
C ILE A 319 8.99 16.25 5.44
N GLY A 320 9.10 16.27 4.10
CA GLY A 320 9.87 15.25 3.37
C GLY A 320 11.35 15.23 3.74
N THR A 321 11.94 16.37 4.12
CA THR A 321 13.33 16.42 4.62
C THR A 321 13.44 15.81 6.01
N VAL A 322 12.49 16.12 6.92
CA VAL A 322 12.44 15.56 8.27
C VAL A 322 12.32 14.04 8.21
N ASP A 323 11.40 13.51 7.41
CA ASP A 323 11.21 12.06 7.24
C ASP A 323 12.53 11.37 6.84
N ARG A 324 13.23 11.90 5.83
CA ARG A 324 14.51 11.35 5.36
C ARG A 324 15.60 11.38 6.42
N VAL A 325 15.74 12.50 7.15
CA VAL A 325 16.75 12.62 8.21
C VAL A 325 16.45 11.66 9.35
N MET A 326 15.20 11.54 9.77
CA MET A 326 14.78 10.65 10.86
C MET A 326 14.97 9.17 10.50
N GLU A 327 14.64 8.78 9.26
CA GLU A 327 14.95 7.46 8.72
C GLU A 327 16.46 7.18 8.72
N HIS A 328 17.26 8.16 8.29
CA HIS A 328 18.72 8.04 8.31
C HIS A 328 19.27 7.87 9.73
N MET A 329 18.76 8.63 10.70
CA MET A 329 19.16 8.55 12.11
C MET A 329 18.89 7.17 12.69
N VAL A 330 17.66 6.65 12.56
CA VAL A 330 17.30 5.35 13.13
C VAL A 330 18.05 4.19 12.45
N LYS A 331 18.28 4.29 11.13
CA LYS A 331 19.02 3.28 10.37
C LYS A 331 20.47 3.18 10.83
N ASN A 332 21.14 4.31 11.02
CA ASN A 332 22.55 4.38 11.40
C ASN A 332 22.79 4.35 12.92
N LEU A 333 21.73 4.37 13.73
CA LEU A 333 21.83 4.25 15.18
C LEU A 333 22.59 2.98 15.60
N GLU A 334 23.54 3.14 16.51
CA GLU A 334 24.40 2.06 17.01
C GLU A 334 23.58 0.85 17.46
N PRO A 335 23.79 -0.35 16.88
CA PRO A 335 22.98 -1.51 17.20
C PRO A 335 23.32 -2.04 18.60
N SER A 336 22.28 -2.41 19.36
CA SER A 336 22.41 -3.19 20.58
C SER A 336 21.98 -4.63 20.27
N PRO A 337 22.85 -5.64 20.47
CA PRO A 337 22.60 -7.00 20.00
C PRO A 337 21.30 -7.63 20.50
N ASN A 338 20.77 -7.18 21.65
CA ASN A 338 19.61 -7.80 22.31
C ASN A 338 18.66 -6.80 23.00
N SER A 339 18.77 -5.50 22.73
CA SER A 339 17.88 -4.51 23.36
C SER A 339 17.19 -3.64 22.32
N LEU A 340 15.95 -3.27 22.65
CA LEU A 340 15.22 -2.23 21.94
C LEU A 340 15.96 -0.91 22.16
N ILE A 341 16.28 -0.25 21.06
CA ILE A 341 16.81 1.11 21.11
C ILE A 341 15.67 2.05 20.83
N SER A 342 15.47 3.01 21.73
CA SER A 342 14.52 4.08 21.54
C SER A 342 15.21 5.42 21.72
N LEU A 343 14.86 6.35 20.86
CA LEU A 343 15.28 7.73 20.90
C LEU A 343 14.04 8.55 20.64
N GLY A 344 13.59 9.31 21.63
CA GLY A 344 12.39 10.12 21.50
C GLY A 344 12.58 11.45 22.19
N GLY A 345 11.78 12.42 21.80
CA GLY A 345 11.85 13.75 22.36
C GLY A 345 10.74 14.63 21.82
N THR A 346 10.68 15.83 22.38
CA THR A 346 9.80 16.90 21.92
C THR A 346 10.65 18.06 21.43
N SER A 347 10.19 18.73 20.39
CA SER A 347 10.75 19.96 19.86
C SER A 347 9.61 20.94 19.57
N PHE A 348 9.94 22.18 19.24
CA PHE A 348 8.93 23.13 18.77
C PHE A 348 8.17 22.60 17.53
N VAL A 349 8.88 21.90 16.63
CA VAL A 349 8.33 21.40 15.37
C VAL A 349 7.44 20.17 15.58
N ALA A 350 7.93 19.19 16.34
CA ALA A 350 7.27 17.89 16.49
C ALA A 350 7.71 17.13 17.75
N ASP A 351 6.81 16.28 18.24
CA ASP A 351 7.18 15.10 19.02
C ASP A 351 7.69 14.02 18.07
N TYR A 352 8.76 13.33 18.44
CA TYR A 352 9.38 12.30 17.61
C TYR A 352 9.75 11.05 18.40
N SER A 353 9.71 9.90 17.73
CA SER A 353 10.16 8.62 18.26
C SER A 353 10.85 7.81 17.17
N LEU A 354 12.13 7.51 17.37
CA LEU A 354 12.95 6.64 16.55
C LEU A 354 13.19 5.35 17.35
N MET A 355 12.70 4.23 16.84
CA MET A 355 12.85 2.93 17.48
C MET A 355 13.55 1.95 16.56
N LYS A 356 14.47 1.17 17.10
CA LYS A 356 15.19 0.10 16.40
C LYS A 356 15.03 -1.18 17.21
N PHE A 357 14.26 -2.10 16.66
CA PHE A 357 13.93 -3.38 17.26
C PHE A 357 14.92 -4.45 16.81
N PRO A 358 15.38 -5.32 17.73
CA PRO A 358 16.18 -6.48 17.37
C PRO A 358 15.34 -7.49 16.57
N GLN A 359 16.03 -8.44 15.93
CA GLN A 359 15.34 -9.52 15.21
C GLN A 359 14.56 -10.40 16.19
N LYS A 360 13.39 -10.89 15.75
CA LYS A 360 12.49 -11.76 16.52
C LYS A 360 11.97 -11.13 17.81
N TYR A 361 11.91 -9.80 17.87
CA TYR A 361 11.32 -9.09 18.98
C TYR A 361 9.79 -9.27 18.96
N ASN A 362 9.21 -9.66 20.10
CA ASN A 362 7.77 -9.84 20.22
C ASN A 362 7.12 -8.56 20.77
N LEU A 363 6.60 -7.72 19.88
CA LEU A 363 5.84 -6.53 20.26
C LEU A 363 4.35 -6.83 20.09
N LEU A 364 3.57 -6.80 21.18
CA LEU A 364 2.13 -7.06 21.12
C LEU A 364 1.36 -5.91 20.46
N HIS A 365 1.82 -4.68 20.68
CA HIS A 365 1.15 -3.48 20.20
C HIS A 365 2.13 -2.31 20.17
N TYR A 366 2.05 -1.48 19.14
CA TYR A 366 2.78 -0.23 19.04
C TYR A 366 1.81 0.95 18.98
N ARG A 367 2.08 2.02 19.73
CA ARG A 367 1.29 3.25 19.73
C ARG A 367 2.21 4.47 19.71
N PHE A 368 1.92 5.43 18.84
CA PHE A 368 2.63 6.70 18.77
C PHE A 368 1.66 7.89 18.55
N PRO A 369 1.80 9.01 19.28
CA PRO A 369 2.57 9.15 20.52
C PRO A 369 2.13 8.14 21.59
N THR A 370 2.93 7.96 22.65
CA THR A 370 2.61 6.99 23.72
C THR A 370 1.41 7.41 24.54
N GLU A 371 1.12 8.71 24.62
CA GLU A 371 -0.03 9.30 25.33
C GLU A 371 -0.81 10.26 24.42
N GLY A 372 -1.87 10.90 24.92
CA GLY A 372 -2.63 11.92 24.18
C GLY A 372 -3.79 11.38 23.32
N LYS A 373 -4.60 12.30 22.79
CA LYS A 373 -5.84 11.99 22.03
C LYS A 373 -5.60 11.70 20.55
N ASN A 374 -4.49 12.18 20.00
CA ASN A 374 -4.09 11.96 18.61
C ASN A 374 -3.05 10.86 18.58
N TYR A 375 -3.26 9.78 17.84
CA TYR A 375 -2.31 8.67 17.79
C TYR A 375 -2.50 7.76 16.58
N ILE A 376 -1.42 7.12 16.17
CA ILE A 376 -1.41 5.94 15.30
C ILE A 376 -1.11 4.73 16.18
N SER A 377 -1.86 3.64 16.01
CA SER A 377 -1.59 2.38 16.67
C SER A 377 -1.52 1.23 15.69
N VAL A 378 -0.49 0.40 15.84
CA VAL A 378 -0.19 -0.74 14.98
C VAL A 378 -0.25 -2.01 15.82
N PRO A 379 -1.07 -3.00 15.43
CA PRO A 379 -1.12 -4.29 16.11
C PRO A 379 0.20 -5.06 15.94
N GLY A 380 0.58 -5.84 16.94
CA GLY A 380 1.84 -6.60 16.94
C GLY A 380 1.95 -7.59 15.79
N GLU A 381 0.82 -8.16 15.38
CA GLU A 381 0.68 -9.10 14.27
C GLU A 381 1.11 -8.48 12.93
N ALA A 382 0.97 -7.18 12.78
CA ALA A 382 1.42 -6.45 11.59
C ALA A 382 2.96 -6.30 11.55
N LEU A 383 3.62 -6.39 12.70
CA LEU A 383 5.05 -6.21 12.86
C LEU A 383 5.72 -7.58 12.87
N ALA A 384 5.93 -8.14 11.67
CA ALA A 384 6.49 -9.49 11.52
C ALA A 384 7.88 -9.67 12.17
N MET A 385 8.61 -8.57 12.45
CA MET A 385 9.93 -8.45 13.12
C MET A 385 10.92 -9.60 12.88
N LYS A 386 10.87 -10.25 11.70
CA LYS A 386 11.75 -11.36 11.32
C LYS A 386 13.16 -10.86 11.04
N SER A 387 13.25 -9.63 10.57
CA SER A 387 14.46 -8.84 10.42
C SER A 387 14.46 -7.69 11.43
N GLN A 388 15.59 -6.99 11.51
CA GLN A 388 15.68 -5.73 12.24
C GLN A 388 14.60 -4.79 11.71
N THR A 389 13.80 -4.24 12.62
CA THR A 389 12.67 -3.36 12.29
C THR A 389 12.95 -1.99 12.88
N THR A 390 12.75 -0.94 12.10
CA THR A 390 12.81 0.44 12.56
C THR A 390 11.45 1.09 12.46
N ILE A 391 11.11 1.90 13.47
CA ILE A 391 9.88 2.68 13.49
C ILE A 391 10.25 4.15 13.71
N VAL A 392 9.72 5.03 12.88
CA VAL A 392 9.85 6.49 13.00
C VAL A 392 8.44 7.06 13.15
N GLY A 393 8.14 7.60 14.34
CA GLY A 393 6.93 8.35 14.61
C GLY A 393 7.21 9.85 14.67
N LEU A 394 6.39 10.66 13.99
CA LEU A 394 6.46 12.12 14.00
C LEU A 394 5.08 12.72 14.20
N TYR A 395 4.92 13.57 15.21
CA TYR A 395 3.67 14.30 15.50
C TYR A 395 3.96 15.80 15.45
N TYR A 396 3.57 16.44 14.36
CA TYR A 396 3.90 17.84 14.08
C TYR A 396 2.94 18.81 14.75
N HIS A 397 3.50 19.74 15.52
CA HIS A 397 2.74 20.73 16.29
C HIS A 397 2.22 21.87 15.41
N ASN A 398 3.06 22.36 14.50
CA ASN A 398 2.82 23.61 13.77
C ASN A 398 2.63 23.44 12.25
N MET A 399 3.08 22.33 11.67
CA MET A 399 3.06 22.11 10.21
C MET A 399 1.68 22.19 9.57
N HIS A 400 0.63 21.76 10.27
CA HIS A 400 -0.74 21.82 9.78
C HIS A 400 -1.20 23.26 9.45
N GLY A 401 -0.66 24.25 10.16
CA GLY A 401 -1.00 25.65 9.98
C GLY A 401 -0.60 26.24 8.62
N TYR A 402 0.28 25.56 7.87
CA TYR A 402 0.70 25.98 6.53
C TYR A 402 -0.19 25.41 5.40
N TYR A 403 -1.16 24.56 5.73
CA TYR A 403 -2.09 23.94 4.79
C TYR A 403 -3.48 24.58 4.89
N ARG A 404 -3.58 25.87 4.51
CA ARG A 404 -4.84 26.65 4.59
C ARG A 404 -5.54 26.86 3.25
N GLU A 405 -4.80 26.71 2.16
CA GLU A 405 -5.29 27.03 0.81
C GLU A 405 -5.38 25.80 -0.09
N ILE A 406 -5.73 24.64 0.49
CA ILE A 406 -5.89 23.42 -0.29
C ILE A 406 -7.07 23.63 -1.24
N SER A 407 -6.80 23.53 -2.53
CA SER A 407 -7.83 23.64 -3.56
C SER A 407 -8.76 22.42 -3.51
N PRO A 408 -10.08 22.59 -3.39
CA PRO A 408 -11.02 21.48 -3.33
C PRO A 408 -10.94 20.54 -4.53
N VAL A 409 -10.68 21.09 -5.72
CA VAL A 409 -10.48 20.31 -6.97
C VAL A 409 -9.17 19.51 -7.00
N LYS A 410 -8.22 19.81 -6.11
CA LYS A 410 -6.98 19.05 -5.93
C LYS A 410 -7.11 17.98 -4.82
N THR A 411 -8.26 17.88 -4.16
CA THR A 411 -8.51 16.87 -3.12
C THR A 411 -9.22 15.66 -3.68
N ARG A 412 -9.14 14.55 -2.95
CA ARG A 412 -9.83 13.29 -3.24
C ARG A 412 -11.20 13.20 -2.55
N ILE A 413 -11.68 14.30 -1.97
CA ILE A 413 -12.94 14.36 -1.24
C ILE A 413 -14.09 14.52 -2.25
N SER A 414 -14.95 13.52 -2.34
CA SER A 414 -16.14 13.55 -3.18
C SER A 414 -17.00 14.79 -2.85
N LYS A 415 -17.49 15.49 -3.88
CA LYS A 415 -18.23 16.77 -3.80
C LYS A 415 -17.42 17.99 -3.38
N ALA A 416 -16.14 17.86 -2.98
CA ALA A 416 -15.32 19.05 -2.68
C ALA A 416 -15.14 19.93 -3.92
N ALA A 417 -15.07 19.33 -5.12
CA ALA A 417 -14.98 20.05 -6.39
C ALA A 417 -16.18 20.99 -6.66
N ASP A 418 -17.36 20.70 -6.10
CA ASP A 418 -18.54 21.57 -6.21
C ASP A 418 -18.32 22.92 -5.50
N PHE A 419 -17.39 22.95 -4.54
CA PHE A 419 -16.99 24.14 -3.79
C PHE A 419 -15.68 24.76 -4.31
N LYS A 420 -15.41 24.67 -5.63
CA LYS A 420 -14.17 25.16 -6.26
C LYS A 420 -13.73 26.59 -5.88
N ASP A 421 -14.68 27.45 -5.52
CA ASP A 421 -14.43 28.85 -5.13
C ASP A 421 -14.03 29.00 -3.65
N HIS A 422 -14.02 27.91 -2.89
CA HIS A 422 -13.61 27.86 -1.48
C HIS A 422 -12.20 27.27 -1.33
N LYS A 423 -11.64 27.43 -0.13
CA LYS A 423 -10.36 26.84 0.28
C LYS A 423 -10.59 25.83 1.40
N ILE A 424 -9.87 24.71 1.35
CA ILE A 424 -9.83 23.72 2.42
C ILE A 424 -8.61 23.99 3.28
N GLN A 425 -8.81 23.96 4.60
CA GLN A 425 -7.76 24.05 5.58
C GLN A 425 -7.66 22.75 6.39
N VAL A 426 -6.45 22.39 6.79
CA VAL A 426 -6.22 21.26 7.70
C VAL A 426 -6.62 21.66 9.11
N ALA A 427 -7.55 20.90 9.71
CA ALA A 427 -8.13 21.17 11.02
C ALA A 427 -7.50 20.33 12.16
N SER A 428 -6.46 19.54 11.89
CA SER A 428 -5.77 18.73 12.90
C SER A 428 -4.26 18.81 12.77
N CYS A 429 -3.53 18.48 13.82
CA CYS A 429 -2.09 18.24 13.71
C CYS A 429 -1.80 17.12 12.70
N LEU A 430 -0.60 17.15 12.12
CA LEU A 430 -0.14 16.10 11.22
C LEU A 430 0.59 15.02 12.03
N ILE A 431 0.29 13.76 11.74
CA ILE A 431 0.94 12.61 12.37
C ILE A 431 1.44 11.66 11.28
N SER A 432 2.65 11.16 11.45
CA SER A 432 3.32 10.24 10.53
C SER A 432 3.89 9.06 11.31
N LEU A 433 3.81 7.88 10.72
CA LEU A 433 4.44 6.67 11.22
C LEU A 433 5.03 5.88 10.07
N LYS A 434 6.35 5.74 10.05
CA LYS A 434 7.09 4.91 9.10
C LYS A 434 7.58 3.66 9.80
N VAL A 435 7.34 2.50 9.19
CA VAL A 435 7.83 1.20 9.67
C VAL A 435 8.63 0.56 8.54
N GLU A 436 9.84 0.11 8.86
CA GLU A 436 10.73 -0.56 7.91
C GLU A 436 11.29 -1.86 8.54
N PRO A 437 11.10 -3.05 7.94
CA PRO A 437 10.32 -3.29 6.73
C PRO A 437 8.84 -2.96 6.93
N SER A 438 8.14 -2.61 5.85
CA SER A 438 6.73 -2.26 5.91
C SER A 438 5.90 -3.38 6.58
N PRO A 439 4.84 -3.03 7.35
CA PRO A 439 4.05 -4.01 8.08
C PRO A 439 3.53 -5.11 7.14
N ALA A 440 3.63 -6.35 7.59
CA ALA A 440 3.18 -7.48 6.79
C ALA A 440 1.66 -7.63 6.90
N LEU A 441 1.03 -7.98 5.78
CA LEU A 441 -0.33 -8.48 5.79
C LEU A 441 -0.39 -9.74 6.68
N SER A 442 -1.45 -9.84 7.48
CA SER A 442 -1.66 -10.96 8.39
C SER A 442 -1.60 -12.28 7.62
N SER A 443 -0.92 -13.30 8.17
CA SER A 443 -0.92 -14.65 7.61
C SER A 443 -2.28 -15.36 7.73
N SER A 444 -3.17 -14.78 8.53
CA SER A 444 -4.56 -15.18 8.76
C SER A 444 -5.42 -14.07 8.19
N LEU A 445 -6.15 -14.32 7.10
CA LEU A 445 -6.89 -13.26 6.41
C LEU A 445 -7.96 -12.62 7.33
N LEU A 446 -8.38 -13.34 8.40
CA LEU A 446 -9.44 -13.04 9.41
C LEU A 446 -9.36 -11.66 10.09
N GLY A 447 -8.24 -10.98 9.98
CA GLY A 447 -7.99 -9.74 10.70
C GLY A 447 -6.73 -9.10 10.17
N GLY A 448 -6.78 -8.61 8.92
CA GLY A 448 -5.70 -7.84 8.31
C GLY A 448 -5.07 -6.82 9.27
N PRO A 449 -3.84 -6.36 9.04
CA PRO A 449 -3.15 -5.44 9.95
C PRO A 449 -3.92 -4.11 10.03
N LEU A 450 -4.85 -3.99 10.97
CA LEU A 450 -5.66 -2.80 11.15
C LEU A 450 -4.81 -1.76 11.87
N ILE A 451 -4.13 -0.92 11.09
CA ILE A 451 -3.55 0.32 11.59
C ILE A 451 -4.71 1.24 11.95
N LYS A 452 -4.78 1.67 13.21
CA LYS A 452 -5.78 2.64 13.66
C LYS A 452 -5.14 4.01 13.76
N ILE A 453 -5.75 4.99 13.09
CA ILE A 453 -5.36 6.40 13.14
C ILE A 453 -6.48 7.17 13.84
N VAL A 454 -6.15 7.92 14.89
CA VAL A 454 -7.08 8.76 15.64
C VAL A 454 -6.56 10.19 15.64
N LEU A 455 -7.38 11.11 15.15
CA LEU A 455 -7.09 12.54 15.10
C LEU A 455 -8.28 13.34 15.63
N THR A 456 -7.99 14.34 16.45
CA THR A 456 -8.92 15.29 17.04
C THR A 456 -8.84 16.57 16.23
N HIS A 457 -9.98 17.05 15.75
CA HIS A 457 -10.04 18.28 14.97
C HIS A 457 -10.18 19.49 15.90
N MET A 458 -9.42 20.54 15.62
CA MET A 458 -9.60 21.88 16.19
C MET A 458 -10.42 22.70 15.21
N LEU A 459 -11.72 22.84 15.50
CA LEU A 459 -12.58 23.76 14.77
C LEU A 459 -12.31 25.17 15.30
N VAL A 460 -11.70 26.01 14.46
CA VAL A 460 -11.58 27.45 14.75
C VAL A 460 -12.89 28.08 14.28
N SER A 461 -13.65 28.66 15.21
CA SER A 461 -14.91 29.37 14.96
C SER A 461 -14.71 30.72 14.31
#